data_AF-A0AAW1MNJ6-F1
#
_entry.id   AF-A0AAW1MNJ6-F1
#
_cell.length_a   1.000
_cell.length_b   1.000
_cell.length_c   1.000
_cell.angle_alpha   90.00
_cell.angle_beta   90.00
_cell.angle_gamma   90.00
#
_symmetry.space_group_name_H-M   'P 1'
#
loop_
_entity.id
_entity.type
_entity.pdbx_description
1 polymer ?
#
loop_
_entity_poly.entity_id
_entity_poly.type
_entity_poly.pdbx_seq_one_letter_code
_entity_poly.pdbx_strand_id
1 'polypeptide(L)'
;MFQRFDRDRNGSIDSSELGQALNSLGFCVSRVIVNLLISKFNKSGGRCSLQYDSFIECCLTVRGLTETFNAKAQGGKATFGCEEFLMNVLPFIIA
;
A
#
# COMPACT_ATOMS: atom_id res chain seq x y z
N MET A 1 -5.80 -13.69 5.52
CA MET A 1 -5.63 -12.57 4.56
C MET A 1 -4.47 -12.84 3.61
N PHE A 2 -3.23 -12.92 4.11
CA PHE A 2 -2.03 -13.17 3.31
C PHE A 2 -2.11 -14.42 2.41
N GLN A 3 -2.42 -15.60 2.97
CA GLN A 3 -2.54 -16.87 2.22
C GLN A 3 -3.60 -16.87 1.12
N ARG A 4 -4.55 -15.92 1.15
CA ARG A 4 -5.56 -15.78 0.09
C ARG A 4 -4.96 -15.11 -1.15
N PHE A 5 -3.93 -14.30 -0.97
CA PHE A 5 -3.28 -13.53 -2.03
C PHE A 5 -1.95 -14.12 -2.48
N ASP A 6 -1.27 -14.90 -1.62
CA ASP A 6 -0.14 -15.78 -1.98
C ASP A 6 -0.68 -17.00 -2.75
N ARG A 7 -0.87 -16.84 -4.06
CA ARG A 7 -1.58 -17.81 -4.92
C ARG A 7 -0.70 -19.01 -5.22
N ASP A 8 0.60 -18.78 -5.37
CA ASP A 8 1.58 -19.82 -5.63
C ASP A 8 2.11 -20.48 -4.34
N ARG A 9 1.73 -19.95 -3.16
CA ARG A 9 2.09 -20.45 -1.84
C ARG A 9 3.60 -20.46 -1.60
N ASN A 10 4.30 -19.49 -2.19
CA ASN A 10 5.75 -19.37 -2.08
C ASN A 10 6.18 -18.67 -0.76
N GLY A 11 5.23 -18.20 0.04
CA GLY A 11 5.48 -17.52 1.32
C GLY A 11 5.79 -16.02 1.18
N SER A 12 5.53 -15.43 0.03
CA SER A 12 5.75 -14.01 -0.28
C SER A 12 4.72 -13.51 -1.29
N ILE A 13 4.52 -12.20 -1.35
CA ILE A 13 3.56 -11.55 -2.25
C ILE A 13 4.33 -10.79 -3.32
N ASP A 14 4.19 -11.20 -4.57
CA ASP A 14 4.81 -10.49 -5.70
C ASP A 14 4.00 -9.26 -6.16
N SER A 15 4.49 -8.58 -7.20
CA SER A 15 3.82 -7.39 -7.77
C SER A 15 2.42 -7.66 -8.32
N SER A 16 2.20 -8.82 -8.94
CA SER A 16 0.90 -9.19 -9.49
C SER A 16 -0.09 -9.48 -8.36
N GLU A 17 0.35 -10.22 -7.34
CA GLU A 17 -0.44 -10.58 -6.18
C GLU A 17 -0.77 -9.38 -5.32
N LEU A 18 0.19 -8.47 -5.10
CA LEU A 18 -0.05 -7.21 -4.37
C LEU A 18 -1.07 -6.34 -5.10
N GLY A 19 -0.95 -6.21 -6.42
CA GLY A 19 -1.91 -5.48 -7.23
C GLY A 19 -3.33 -6.05 -7.12
N GLN A 20 -3.47 -7.37 -7.14
CA GLN A 20 -4.76 -8.04 -6.95
C GLN A 20 -5.30 -7.85 -5.53
N ALA A 21 -4.43 -7.95 -4.52
CA ALA A 21 -4.80 -7.76 -3.13
C ALA A 21 -5.35 -6.35 -2.89
N LEU A 22 -4.63 -5.32 -3.32
CA LEU A 22 -5.03 -3.92 -3.16
C LEU A 22 -6.32 -3.61 -3.93
N ASN A 23 -6.49 -4.11 -5.15
CA ASN A 23 -7.76 -3.96 -5.89
C ASN A 23 -8.93 -4.65 -5.15
N SER A 24 -8.72 -5.85 -4.61
CA SER A 24 -9.77 -6.56 -3.86
C SER A 24 -10.16 -5.88 -2.54
N LEU A 25 -9.27 -5.05 -2.01
CA LEU A 25 -9.50 -4.19 -0.84
C LEU A 25 -10.20 -2.87 -1.19
N GLY A 26 -10.50 -2.63 -2.47
CA GLY A 26 -11.15 -1.41 -2.95
C GLY A 26 -10.18 -0.28 -3.32
N PHE A 27 -8.87 -0.54 -3.36
CA PHE A 27 -7.87 0.45 -3.76
C PHE A 27 -7.56 0.36 -5.25
N CYS A 28 -7.87 1.42 -5.99
CA CYS A 28 -7.51 1.55 -7.41
C CYS A 28 -6.03 1.98 -7.54
N VAL A 29 -5.12 1.02 -7.51
CA VAL A 29 -3.68 1.27 -7.62
C VAL A 29 -3.15 0.91 -9.02
N SER A 30 -2.34 1.81 -9.59
CA SER A 30 -1.66 1.55 -10.86
C SER A 30 -0.46 0.63 -10.64
N ARG A 31 0.01 -0.02 -11.72
CA ARG A 31 1.22 -0.87 -11.67
C ARG A 31 2.45 -0.09 -11.17
N VAL A 32 2.54 1.21 -11.47
CA VAL A 32 3.62 2.08 -11.00
C VAL A 32 3.58 2.20 -9.47
N ILE A 33 2.39 2.43 -8.88
CA ILE A 33 2.21 2.51 -7.43
C ILE A 33 2.56 1.17 -6.77
N VAL A 34 2.11 0.05 -7.35
CA VAL A 34 2.42 -1.29 -6.83
C VAL A 34 3.93 -1.54 -6.78
N ASN A 35 4.66 -1.19 -7.83
CA ASN A 35 6.12 -1.35 -7.86
C ASN A 35 6.82 -0.46 -6.83
N LEU A 36 6.33 0.78 -6.63
CA LEU A 36 6.83 1.68 -5.58
C LEU A 36 6.59 1.11 -4.18
N LEU A 37 5.42 0.53 -3.93
CA LEU A 37 5.10 -0.13 -2.67
C LEU A 37 6.01 -1.33 -2.42
N ILE A 38 6.26 -2.17 -3.42
CA ILE A 38 7.22 -3.27 -3.30
C ILE A 38 8.61 -2.73 -2.99
N SER A 39 9.08 -1.72 -3.72
CA SER A 39 10.39 -1.14 -3.47
C SER A 39 10.51 -0.53 -2.06
N LYS A 40 9.43 0.05 -1.51
CA LYS A 40 9.43 0.65 -0.17
C LYS A 40 9.41 -0.42 0.94
N PHE A 41 8.57 -1.43 0.81
CA PHE A 41 8.30 -2.40 1.89
C PHE A 41 9.10 -3.70 1.77
N ASN A 42 9.85 -3.90 0.68
CA ASN A 42 10.71 -5.06 0.53
C ASN A 42 11.95 -4.95 1.45
N LYS A 43 11.88 -5.65 2.58
CA LYS A 43 12.99 -5.75 3.55
C LYS A 43 13.98 -6.86 3.20
N SER A 44 13.58 -7.82 2.37
CA SER A 44 14.44 -8.89 1.89
C SER A 44 15.08 -8.45 0.58
N GLY A 45 16.25 -7.81 0.66
CA GLY A 45 16.98 -7.20 -0.47
C GLY A 45 17.33 -8.11 -1.67
N GLY A 46 16.81 -9.35 -1.75
CA GLY A 46 17.01 -10.28 -2.86
C GLY A 46 15.79 -10.51 -3.77
N ARG A 47 14.56 -10.60 -3.25
CA ARG A 47 13.36 -10.86 -4.08
C ARG A 47 12.44 -9.65 -4.10
N CYS A 48 11.93 -9.28 -5.27
CA CYS A 48 10.91 -8.23 -5.44
C CYS A 48 9.53 -8.71 -4.97
N SER A 49 9.42 -9.07 -3.69
CA SER A 49 8.23 -9.68 -3.08
C SER A 49 8.14 -9.28 -1.60
N LEU A 50 6.94 -9.18 -1.06
CA LEU A 50 6.70 -8.84 0.33
C LEU A 50 6.47 -10.09 1.17
N GLN A 51 7.26 -10.27 2.23
CA GLN A 51 6.94 -11.25 3.28
C GLN A 51 5.72 -10.81 4.08
N TYR A 52 5.20 -11.69 4.94
CA TYR A 52 4.00 -11.44 5.75
C TYR A 52 4.00 -10.06 6.44
N ASP A 53 5.03 -9.76 7.23
CA ASP A 53 5.09 -8.51 8.00
C ASP A 53 5.12 -7.28 7.09
N SER A 54 5.96 -7.30 6.05
CA SER A 54 6.04 -6.25 5.03
C SER A 54 4.73 -6.05 4.28
N PHE A 55 4.00 -7.13 3.99
CA PHE A 55 2.71 -7.08 3.31
C PHE A 55 1.64 -6.43 4.21
N ILE A 56 1.60 -6.80 5.49
CA ILE A 56 0.65 -6.19 6.45
C ILE A 56 0.94 -4.70 6.62
N GLU A 57 2.21 -4.33 6.81
CA GLU A 57 2.64 -2.94 6.93
C GLU A 57 2.29 -2.11 5.68
N CYS A 58 2.52 -2.68 4.50
CA CYS A 58 2.13 -2.08 3.23
C CYS A 58 0.62 -1.85 3.15
N CYS A 59 -0.19 -2.86 3.48
CA CYS A 59 -1.65 -2.76 3.43
C CYS A 59 -2.19 -1.71 4.41
N LEU A 60 -1.67 -1.66 5.63
CA LEU A 60 -2.08 -0.68 6.64
C LEU A 60 -1.71 0.74 6.22
N THR A 61 -0.52 0.93 5.64
CA THR A 61 -0.08 2.23 5.13
C THR A 61 -0.97 2.72 3.98
N VAL A 62 -1.22 1.88 2.98
CA VAL A 62 -2.09 2.23 1.85
C VAL A 62 -3.51 2.55 2.33
N ARG A 63 -4.03 1.74 3.26
CA ARG A 63 -5.35 1.97 3.86
C ARG A 63 -5.42 3.33 4.56
N GLY A 64 -4.47 3.64 5.45
CA GLY A 64 -4.47 4.90 6.18
C GLY A 64 -4.39 6.12 5.26
N LEU A 65 -3.48 6.09 4.27
CA LEU A 65 -3.39 7.16 3.26
C LEU A 65 -4.67 7.32 2.45
N THR A 66 -5.30 6.22 2.06
CA THR A 66 -6.56 6.23 1.28
C THR A 66 -7.73 6.72 2.12
N GLU A 67 -7.83 6.33 3.39
CA GLU A 67 -8.86 6.82 4.30
C GLU A 67 -8.75 8.33 4.52
N THR A 68 -7.53 8.83 4.76
CA THR A 68 -7.27 10.27 4.87
C THR A 68 -7.61 11.03 3.60
N PHE A 69 -7.31 10.46 2.43
CA PHE A 69 -7.70 11.04 1.14
C PHE A 69 -9.23 11.05 0.98
N ASN A 70 -9.90 9.91 1.20
CA ASN A 70 -11.32 9.74 1.00
C ASN A 70 -12.16 10.59 1.97
N ALA A 71 -11.66 10.87 3.18
CA ALA A 71 -12.34 11.75 4.14
C ALA A 71 -12.56 13.18 3.60
N LYS A 72 -11.76 13.61 2.61
CA LYS A 72 -11.89 14.92 1.94
C LYS A 72 -12.16 14.82 0.45
N ALA A 73 -12.16 13.62 -0.14
CA ALA A 73 -12.27 13.47 -1.57
C ALA A 73 -13.69 13.80 -2.05
N GLN A 74 -13.79 14.68 -3.05
CA GLN A 74 -15.00 14.92 -3.83
C GLN A 74 -14.65 14.72 -5.30
N GLY A 75 -15.29 13.74 -5.95
CA GLY A 75 -15.03 13.43 -7.37
C GLY A 75 -13.59 12.96 -7.66
N GLY A 76 -12.95 12.26 -6.71
CA GLY A 76 -11.58 11.74 -6.88
C GLY A 76 -10.47 12.78 -6.69
N LYS A 77 -10.79 13.96 -6.14
CA LYS A 77 -9.80 14.98 -5.75
C LYS A 77 -10.05 15.38 -4.29
N ALA A 78 -8.97 15.56 -3.54
CA ALA A 78 -9.00 16.08 -2.18
C ALA A 78 -8.08 17.30 -2.08
N THR A 79 -8.50 18.32 -1.35
CA THR A 79 -7.74 19.55 -1.11
C THR A 79 -7.31 19.58 0.34
N PHE A 80 -6.04 19.92 0.59
CA PHE A 80 -5.44 20.00 1.91
C PHE A 80 -4.73 21.33 2.11
N GLY A 81 -4.77 21.86 3.33
CA GLY A 81 -3.79 22.88 3.75
C GLY A 81 -2.39 22.25 3.86
N CYS A 82 -1.33 23.07 3.75
CA CYS A 82 0.04 22.56 3.79
C CYS A 82 0.38 21.83 5.12
N GLU A 83 0.10 22.46 6.26
CA GLU A 83 0.33 21.87 7.59
C GLU A 83 -0.51 20.60 7.78
N GLU A 84 -1.78 20.65 7.39
CA GLU A 84 -2.68 19.51 7.45
C GLU A 84 -2.17 18.34 6.60
N PHE A 85 -1.69 18.60 5.38
CA PHE A 85 -1.12 17.57 4.52
C PHE A 85 0.10 16.91 5.19
N LEU A 86 1.01 17.71 5.75
CA LEU A 86 2.18 17.19 6.45
C LEU A 86 1.78 16.34 7.66
N MET A 87 0.88 16.82 8.52
CA MET A 87 0.39 16.07 9.69
C MET A 87 -0.26 14.73 9.30
N ASN A 88 -0.92 14.69 8.14
CA ASN A 88 -1.55 13.48 7.62
C ASN A 88 -0.56 12.50 7.00
N VAL A 89 0.54 12.96 6.40
CA VAL A 89 1.47 12.09 5.65
C VAL A 89 2.68 11.67 6.50
N LEU A 90 3.18 12.53 7.39
CA LEU A 90 4.37 12.27 8.20
C LEU A 90 4.31 10.97 9.03
N PRO A 91 3.18 10.58 9.65
CA PRO A 91 3.09 9.32 10.38
C PRO A 91 3.43 8.08 9.53
N PHE A 92 3.26 8.14 8.21
CA PHE A 92 3.56 7.05 7.28
C PHE A 92 4.98 7.08 6.69
N ILE A 93 5.75 8.14 6.99
CA ILE A 93 7.14 8.33 6.54
C ILE A 93 8.12 8.08 7.69
N ILE A 94 7.78 8.53 8.91
CA ILE A 94 8.67 8.49 10.08
C ILE A 94 8.60 7.13 10.81
N ALA A 95 7.56 6.33 10.55
CA ALA A 95 7.35 5.02 11.16
C ALA A 95 8.36 3.96 10.68
#